data_AF-A0A943JS25-F1
#
_entry.id   AF-A0A943JS25-F1
#
_cell.length_a   1.000
_cell.length_b   1.000
_cell.length_c   1.000
_cell.angle_alpha   90.00
_cell.angle_beta   90.00
_cell.angle_gamma   90.00
#
_symmetry.space_group_name_H-M   'P 1'
#
loop_
_entity.id
_entity.type
_entity.pdbx_description
1 polymer ?
#
loop_
_entity_poly.entity_id
_entity_poly.type
_entity_poly.pdbx_seq_one_letter_code
_entity_poly.pdbx_strand_id
1 'polypeptide(L)'
;MKKELPFFKYHPDPLKTGTFETDKTVICDCCGKETDIYYSGPFYSVEDVEYLCPECIANGEASKKFDGDFIDIYFGEVSDEEKIDELTHRTPSYCGWQQEIWVAHCDDFCAFLGYVGAKELKEMGVLEEVIENGSPEFNAEWSDEQIEIIKNMVDGGHVQGYLFKCLHCGKHFLYYDVD
;
A
#
# COMPACT_ATOMS: atom_id res chain seq x y z
N MET A 1 -14.37 7.40 -23.76
CA MET A 1 -12.97 7.77 -23.44
C MET A 1 -12.67 7.10 -22.11
N LYS A 2 -11.63 6.26 -22.02
CA LYS A 2 -11.21 5.76 -20.70
C LYS A 2 -10.72 6.98 -19.92
N LYS A 3 -11.30 7.27 -18.75
CA LYS A 3 -10.73 8.26 -17.83
C LYS A 3 -9.32 7.77 -17.50
N GLU A 4 -8.31 8.63 -17.68
CA GLU A 4 -6.96 8.32 -17.23
C GLU A 4 -6.97 8.30 -15.70
N LEU A 5 -6.43 7.24 -15.11
CA LEU A 5 -6.34 7.09 -13.67
C LEU A 5 -5.28 8.07 -13.15
N PRO A 6 -5.52 8.79 -12.03
CA PRO A 6 -4.48 9.57 -11.39
C PRO A 6 -3.26 8.71 -11.06
N PHE A 7 -2.08 9.30 -11.14
CA PHE A 7 -0.84 8.64 -10.74
C PHE A 7 -0.66 8.78 -9.23
N PHE A 8 -0.44 7.65 -8.55
CA PHE A 8 -0.14 7.60 -7.13
C PHE A 8 1.31 7.18 -6.94
N LYS A 9 2.15 8.10 -6.46
CA LYS A 9 3.60 7.89 -6.33
C LYS A 9 3.94 6.64 -5.52
N TYR A 10 3.26 6.45 -4.39
CA TYR A 10 3.51 5.33 -3.48
C TYR A 10 2.68 4.09 -3.82
N HIS A 11 1.62 4.19 -4.62
CA HIS A 11 0.84 3.02 -5.06
C HIS A 11 0.66 3.05 -6.58
N PRO A 12 1.72 2.77 -7.37
CA PRO A 12 1.73 3.08 -8.80
C PRO A 12 0.71 2.30 -9.64
N ASP A 13 0.35 1.07 -9.24
CA ASP A 13 -0.53 0.19 -10.02
C ASP A 13 -1.75 -0.33 -9.20
N PRO A 14 -2.64 0.53 -8.69
CA PRO A 14 -3.70 0.15 -7.74
C PRO A 14 -4.79 -0.73 -8.36
N LEU A 15 -4.92 -0.72 -9.69
CA LEU A 15 -5.78 -1.67 -10.42
C LEU A 15 -5.19 -3.08 -10.47
N LYS A 16 -3.86 -3.19 -10.55
CA LYS A 16 -3.16 -4.48 -10.63
C LYS A 16 -3.13 -5.17 -9.27
N THR A 17 -2.98 -4.39 -8.20
CA THR A 17 -3.00 -4.89 -6.82
C THR A 17 -4.41 -5.23 -6.34
N GLY A 18 -5.46 -4.81 -7.07
CA GLY A 18 -6.86 -5.03 -6.69
C GLY A 18 -7.41 -4.00 -5.70
N THR A 19 -6.61 -3.01 -5.32
CA THR A 19 -7.03 -1.89 -4.46
C THR A 19 -8.12 -1.03 -5.09
N PHE A 20 -8.10 -0.87 -6.41
CA PHE A 20 -9.23 -0.33 -7.15
C PHE A 20 -10.01 -1.43 -7.84
N GLU A 21 -11.32 -1.41 -7.62
CA GLU A 21 -12.29 -2.31 -8.24
C GLU A 21 -12.93 -1.66 -9.47
N THR A 22 -13.39 -2.50 -10.40
CA THR A 22 -13.98 -2.07 -11.68
C THR A 22 -15.15 -2.95 -12.16
N ASP A 23 -15.72 -3.75 -11.26
CA ASP A 23 -16.78 -4.72 -11.54
C ASP A 23 -18.18 -4.07 -11.65
N LYS A 24 -18.38 -2.89 -11.05
CA LYS A 24 -19.64 -2.14 -11.10
C LYS A 24 -19.43 -0.62 -11.15
N THR A 25 -20.50 0.10 -11.50
CA THR A 25 -20.59 1.55 -11.38
C THR A 25 -21.14 1.91 -10.00
N VAL A 26 -20.46 2.79 -9.26
CA VAL A 26 -20.85 3.25 -7.92
C VAL A 26 -20.90 4.78 -7.86
N ILE A 27 -21.50 5.32 -6.81
CA ILE A 27 -21.49 6.75 -6.50
C ILE A 27 -20.36 7.00 -5.51
N CYS A 28 -19.45 7.93 -5.82
CA CYS A 28 -18.41 8.33 -4.88
C CYS A 28 -19.00 9.13 -3.71
N ASP A 29 -18.76 8.68 -2.49
CA ASP A 29 -19.26 9.32 -1.27
C ASP A 29 -18.68 10.72 -1.05
N CYS A 30 -17.49 10.98 -1.59
CA CYS A 30 -16.86 12.30 -1.52
C CYS A 30 -17.57 13.33 -2.43
N CYS A 31 -17.58 13.08 -3.75
CA CYS A 31 -18.04 14.07 -4.74
C CYS A 31 -19.45 13.85 -5.30
N GLY A 32 -20.11 12.73 -4.97
CA GLY A 32 -21.45 12.38 -5.44
C GLY A 32 -21.54 12.02 -6.93
N LYS A 33 -20.40 11.84 -7.62
CA LYS A 33 -20.36 11.49 -9.05
C LYS A 33 -20.27 9.98 -9.23
N GLU A 34 -20.88 9.48 -10.31
CA GLU A 34 -20.74 8.09 -10.74
C GLU A 34 -19.31 7.79 -11.24
N THR A 35 -18.81 6.60 -10.91
CA THR A 35 -17.50 6.09 -11.34
C THR A 35 -17.52 4.58 -11.56
N ASP A 36 -16.80 4.12 -12.57
CA ASP A 36 -16.60 2.69 -12.89
C ASP A 36 -15.27 2.16 -12.33
N ILE A 37 -14.50 3.02 -11.66
CA ILE A 37 -13.27 2.68 -10.94
C ILE A 37 -13.41 3.29 -9.55
N TYR A 38 -13.31 2.48 -8.52
CA TYR A 38 -13.53 2.92 -7.14
C TYR A 38 -12.61 2.21 -6.15
N TYR A 39 -12.45 2.83 -4.99
CA TYR A 39 -11.78 2.33 -3.81
C TYR A 39 -12.81 1.97 -2.75
N SER A 40 -12.62 0.82 -2.11
CA SER A 40 -13.45 0.23 -1.05
C SER A 40 -12.58 -0.27 0.13
N GLY A 41 -11.28 0.07 0.11
CA GLY A 41 -10.31 -0.38 1.09
C GLY A 41 -10.28 0.48 2.37
N PRO A 42 -9.25 0.30 3.21
CA PRO A 42 -9.10 1.00 4.49
C PRO A 42 -9.15 2.52 4.34
N PHE A 43 -9.99 3.14 5.16
CA PHE A 43 -10.07 4.59 5.28
C PHE A 43 -10.56 4.92 6.69
N TYR A 44 -9.68 5.47 7.51
CA TYR A 44 -9.93 5.74 8.92
C TYR A 44 -10.63 7.09 9.05
N SER A 45 -11.96 7.07 9.05
CA SER A 45 -12.81 8.24 9.28
C SER A 45 -13.88 7.98 10.34
N VAL A 46 -14.45 9.06 10.88
CA VAL A 46 -15.61 8.97 11.79
C VAL A 46 -16.87 8.53 11.04
N GLU A 47 -17.01 9.00 9.80
CA GLU A 47 -18.09 8.58 8.90
C GLU A 47 -17.76 7.24 8.26
N ASP A 48 -18.80 6.44 8.01
CA ASP A 48 -18.70 5.20 7.24
C ASP A 48 -18.69 5.54 5.75
N VAL A 49 -17.58 5.26 5.07
CA VAL A 49 -17.33 5.61 3.66
C VAL A 49 -17.16 4.31 2.89
N GLU A 50 -18.03 4.06 1.93
CA GLU A 50 -18.07 2.78 1.20
C GLU A 50 -17.30 2.86 -0.11
N TYR A 51 -17.44 3.97 -0.85
CA TYR A 51 -16.84 4.12 -2.17
C TYR A 51 -16.20 5.49 -2.40
N LEU A 52 -14.92 5.49 -2.77
CA LEU A 52 -14.19 6.69 -3.18
C LEU A 52 -13.71 6.57 -4.62
N CYS A 53 -13.85 7.64 -5.40
CA CYS A 53 -13.27 7.69 -6.74
C CYS A 53 -11.79 8.08 -6.68
N PRO A 54 -10.95 7.60 -7.62
CA PRO A 54 -9.52 7.89 -7.64
C PRO A 54 -9.15 9.38 -7.61
N GLU A 55 -9.96 10.22 -8.24
CA GLU A 55 -9.77 11.68 -8.27
C GLU A 55 -9.85 12.30 -6.87
N CYS A 56 -10.85 11.90 -6.06
CA CYS A 56 -11.05 12.43 -4.71
C CYS A 56 -9.96 11.97 -3.72
N ILE A 57 -9.35 10.81 -3.98
CA ILE A 57 -8.18 10.35 -3.25
C ILE A 57 -6.97 11.21 -3.67
N ALA A 58 -6.66 11.25 -4.97
CA ALA A 58 -5.46 11.91 -5.49
C ALA A 58 -5.37 13.41 -5.16
N ASN A 59 -6.51 14.12 -5.12
CA ASN A 59 -6.56 15.55 -4.79
C ASN A 59 -6.75 15.85 -3.30
N GLY A 60 -6.92 14.80 -2.46
CA GLY A 60 -7.12 14.90 -1.02
C GLY A 60 -8.49 15.43 -0.59
N GLU A 61 -9.47 15.55 -1.48
CA GLU A 61 -10.82 15.99 -1.09
C GLU A 61 -11.53 14.96 -0.20
N ALA A 62 -11.27 13.66 -0.39
CA ALA A 62 -11.84 12.61 0.45
C ALA A 62 -11.39 12.78 1.91
N SER A 63 -10.08 12.80 2.15
CA SER A 63 -9.51 13.02 3.49
C SER A 63 -9.98 14.33 4.12
N LYS A 64 -10.01 15.43 3.37
CA LYS A 64 -10.48 16.73 3.88
C LYS A 64 -11.96 16.73 4.25
N LYS A 65 -12.80 16.04 3.47
CA LYS A 65 -14.24 16.01 3.70
C LYS A 65 -14.59 15.19 4.94
N PHE A 66 -13.93 14.05 5.11
CA PHE A 66 -14.26 13.06 6.12
C PHE A 66 -13.34 13.10 7.36
N ASP A 67 -12.36 14.00 7.37
CA ASP A 67 -11.31 14.09 8.40
C ASP A 67 -10.69 12.71 8.64
N GLY A 68 -10.24 12.09 7.55
CA GLY A 68 -9.84 10.69 7.56
C GLY A 68 -8.59 10.37 6.75
N ASP A 69 -7.95 9.27 7.16
CA ASP A 69 -6.62 8.87 6.70
C ASP A 69 -6.68 7.54 5.98
N PHE A 70 -5.95 7.41 4.88
CA PHE A 70 -5.77 6.13 4.19
C PHE A 70 -4.69 5.29 4.88
N ILE A 71 -3.64 5.93 5.40
CA ILE A 71 -2.50 5.28 6.05
C ILE A 71 -2.18 6.00 7.36
N ASP A 72 -2.26 5.27 8.47
CA ASP A 72 -1.94 5.77 9.82
C ASP A 72 -0.54 5.33 10.31
N ILE A 73 -0.06 4.17 9.85
CA ILE A 73 1.20 3.57 10.35
C ILE A 73 2.21 3.40 9.22
N TYR A 74 3.46 3.78 9.50
CA TYR A 74 4.60 3.47 8.64
C TYR A 74 5.88 3.24 9.45
N PHE A 75 6.82 2.52 8.85
CA PHE A 75 8.16 2.26 9.41
C PHE A 75 9.24 3.03 8.68
N GLY A 76 10.23 3.50 9.44
CA GLY A 76 11.33 4.33 8.96
C GLY A 76 11.09 5.82 9.18
N GLU A 77 12.07 6.63 8.77
CA GLU A 77 12.04 8.08 8.95
C GLU A 77 11.80 8.78 7.61
N VAL A 78 10.89 9.75 7.62
CA VAL A 78 10.62 10.69 6.52
C VAL A 78 10.55 12.08 7.12
N SER A 79 11.45 12.96 6.71
CA SER A 79 11.60 14.30 7.27
C SER A 79 10.70 15.36 6.61
N ASP A 80 10.14 15.03 5.45
CA ASP A 80 9.35 15.94 4.61
C ASP A 80 7.85 15.77 4.85
N GLU A 81 7.22 16.77 5.46
CA GLU A 81 5.80 16.79 5.79
C GLU A 81 4.89 16.66 4.55
N GLU A 82 5.32 17.15 3.37
CA GLU A 82 4.51 17.02 2.15
C GLU A 82 4.44 15.56 1.67
N LYS A 83 5.50 14.78 1.90
CA LYS A 83 5.51 13.34 1.59
C LYS A 83 4.60 12.57 2.55
N ILE A 84 4.59 12.96 3.82
CA ILE A 84 3.70 12.37 4.84
C ILE A 84 2.24 12.66 4.47
N ASP A 85 1.91 13.92 4.14
CA ASP A 85 0.57 14.29 3.67
C ASP A 85 0.16 13.51 2.40
N GLU A 86 1.07 13.38 1.43
CA GLU A 86 0.78 12.64 0.19
C GLU A 86 0.48 11.16 0.47
N LEU A 87 1.24 10.54 1.37
CA LEU A 87 0.97 9.16 1.77
C LEU A 87 -0.37 9.06 2.50
N THR A 88 -0.51 9.78 3.62
CA THR A 88 -1.64 9.64 4.55
C THR A 88 -2.97 10.03 3.92
N HIS A 89 -3.02 11.12 3.15
CA HIS A 89 -4.29 11.70 2.68
C HIS A 89 -4.57 11.51 1.18
N ARG A 90 -3.56 11.11 0.39
CA ARG A 90 -3.66 11.12 -1.08
C ARG A 90 -3.21 9.84 -1.76
N THR A 91 -2.88 8.79 -0.99
CA THR A 91 -2.50 7.48 -1.52
C THR A 91 -3.53 6.44 -1.09
N PRO A 92 -4.11 5.65 -2.02
CA PRO A 92 -5.01 4.56 -1.66
C PRO A 92 -4.21 3.46 -0.94
N SER A 93 -4.68 3.03 0.23
CA SER A 93 -4.02 1.98 0.99
C SER A 93 -4.22 0.61 0.35
N TYR A 94 -3.36 -0.35 0.69
CA TYR A 94 -3.66 -1.76 0.44
C TYR A 94 -4.57 -2.29 1.56
N CYS A 95 -5.08 -3.52 1.46
CA CYS A 95 -5.75 -4.19 2.59
C CYS A 95 -4.80 -5.20 3.21
N GLY A 96 -4.51 -5.11 4.51
CA GLY A 96 -3.73 -6.10 5.26
C GLY A 96 -4.59 -7.18 5.93
N TRP A 97 -3.94 -8.19 6.52
CA TRP A 97 -4.62 -9.04 7.52
C TRP A 97 -4.73 -8.30 8.86
N GLN A 98 -3.68 -7.56 9.20
CA GLN A 98 -3.64 -6.61 10.30
C GLN A 98 -3.68 -5.18 9.77
N GLN A 99 -3.47 -4.22 10.68
CA GLN A 99 -3.34 -2.82 10.34
C GLN A 99 -2.29 -2.61 9.24
N GLU A 100 -2.63 -1.83 8.21
CA GLU A 100 -1.73 -1.54 7.11
C GLU A 100 -0.54 -0.72 7.58
N ILE A 101 0.64 -1.10 7.10
CA ILE A 101 1.90 -0.48 7.45
C ILE A 101 2.66 -0.15 6.18
N TRP A 102 3.00 1.13 6.03
CA TRP A 102 3.86 1.57 4.94
C TRP A 102 5.34 1.46 5.28
N VAL A 103 6.18 1.29 4.25
CA VAL A 103 7.64 1.22 4.42
C VAL A 103 8.31 2.47 3.85
N ALA A 104 9.18 3.10 4.64
CA ALA A 104 10.05 4.20 4.20
C ALA A 104 11.51 3.74 4.05
N HIS A 105 12.21 4.32 3.09
CA HIS A 105 13.64 4.13 2.88
C HIS A 105 14.21 5.28 2.05
N CYS A 106 15.43 5.73 2.38
CA CYS A 106 16.06 6.92 1.79
C CYS A 106 15.24 8.23 2.01
N ASP A 107 14.70 8.43 3.22
CA ASP A 107 13.97 9.66 3.59
C ASP A 107 12.75 9.94 2.67
N ASP A 108 12.12 8.86 2.22
CA ASP A 108 10.92 8.86 1.36
C ASP A 108 10.19 7.53 1.52
N PHE A 109 8.91 7.49 1.14
CA PHE A 109 8.13 6.25 1.17
C PHE A 109 8.44 5.38 -0.05
N CYS A 110 8.46 4.06 0.18
CA CYS A 110 8.58 3.09 -0.89
C CYS A 110 7.25 2.96 -1.63
N ALA A 111 7.31 2.56 -2.90
CA ALA A 111 6.11 2.21 -3.65
C ALA A 111 5.66 0.78 -3.30
N PHE A 112 4.40 0.62 -2.92
CA PHE A 112 3.75 -0.69 -2.79
C PHE A 112 3.54 -1.31 -4.17
N LEU A 113 4.10 -2.51 -4.36
CA LEU A 113 4.06 -3.23 -5.63
C LEU A 113 2.99 -4.33 -5.67
N GLY A 114 2.48 -4.73 -4.51
CA GLY A 114 1.44 -5.74 -4.38
C GLY A 114 1.72 -6.80 -3.32
N TYR A 115 0.75 -7.69 -3.23
CA TYR A 115 0.74 -8.89 -2.41
C TYR A 115 1.68 -9.95 -3.00
N VAL A 116 2.45 -10.62 -2.13
CA VAL A 116 3.46 -11.60 -2.54
C VAL A 116 3.56 -12.77 -1.56
N GLY A 117 3.82 -13.94 -2.12
CA GLY A 117 4.39 -15.09 -1.41
C GLY A 117 5.86 -15.29 -1.76
N ALA A 118 6.45 -16.35 -1.19
CA ALA A 118 7.84 -16.73 -1.48
C ALA A 118 8.05 -17.09 -2.97
N LYS A 119 7.00 -17.57 -3.64
CA LYS A 119 7.03 -17.93 -5.05
C LYS A 119 7.19 -16.69 -5.92
N GLU A 120 6.36 -15.67 -5.69
CA GLU A 120 6.34 -14.41 -6.45
C GLU A 120 7.68 -13.68 -6.28
N LEU A 121 8.21 -13.63 -5.05
CA LEU A 121 9.54 -13.05 -4.79
C LEU A 121 10.66 -13.75 -5.56
N LYS A 122 10.63 -15.09 -5.68
CA LYS A 122 11.60 -15.87 -6.47
C LYS A 122 11.45 -15.61 -7.96
N GLU A 123 10.22 -15.57 -8.47
CA GLU A 123 9.93 -15.27 -9.88
C GLU A 123 10.39 -13.87 -10.28
N MET A 124 10.28 -12.91 -9.36
CA MET A 124 10.80 -11.55 -9.51
C MET A 124 12.31 -11.43 -9.29
N GLY A 125 12.95 -12.44 -8.69
CA GLY A 125 14.39 -12.44 -8.38
C GLY A 125 14.78 -11.51 -7.23
N VAL A 126 13.87 -11.24 -6.29
CA VAL A 126 14.07 -10.28 -5.18
C VAL A 126 14.01 -10.95 -3.79
N LEU A 127 13.79 -12.27 -3.71
CA LEU A 127 13.69 -12.98 -2.43
C LEU A 127 14.94 -12.79 -1.57
N GLU A 128 16.11 -13.02 -2.14
CA GLU A 128 17.38 -12.86 -1.44
C GLU A 128 17.63 -11.40 -1.04
N GLU A 129 17.24 -10.44 -1.89
CA GLU A 129 17.38 -9.01 -1.61
C GLU A 129 16.52 -8.58 -0.40
N VAL A 130 15.25 -9.00 -0.33
CA VAL A 130 14.39 -8.62 0.81
C VAL A 130 14.83 -9.28 2.12
N ILE A 131 15.46 -10.46 2.04
CA ILE A 131 16.08 -11.12 3.20
C ILE A 131 17.33 -10.34 3.64
N GLU A 132 18.20 -9.97 2.70
CA GLU A 132 19.43 -9.21 2.99
C GLU A 132 19.15 -7.81 3.51
N ASN A 133 18.10 -7.14 3.03
CA ASN A 133 17.73 -5.79 3.48
C ASN A 133 17.11 -5.77 4.88
N GLY A 134 16.70 -6.92 5.43
CA GLY A 134 16.16 -7.03 6.79
C GLY A 134 14.73 -6.51 6.95
N SER A 135 14.27 -6.52 8.20
CA SER A 135 12.95 -6.05 8.62
C SER A 135 12.90 -4.52 8.69
N PRO A 136 12.00 -3.87 7.92
CA PRO A 136 11.78 -2.42 8.03
C PRO A 136 11.23 -2.01 9.39
N GLU A 137 10.44 -2.87 10.05
CA GLU A 137 9.84 -2.63 11.36
C GLU A 137 10.89 -2.39 12.45
N PHE A 138 11.86 -3.30 12.53
CA PHE A 138 12.87 -3.29 13.59
C PHE A 138 14.17 -2.61 13.15
N ASN A 139 14.27 -2.23 11.87
CA ASN A 139 15.51 -1.77 11.25
C ASN A 139 16.69 -2.72 11.57
N ALA A 140 16.44 -4.02 11.39
CA ALA A 140 17.32 -5.10 11.80
C ALA A 140 17.26 -6.27 10.82
N GLU A 141 18.27 -7.14 10.85
CA GLU A 141 18.25 -8.40 10.08
C GLU A 141 17.10 -9.30 10.55
N TRP A 142 16.54 -10.07 9.61
CA TRP A 142 15.57 -11.11 9.94
C TRP A 142 16.22 -12.21 10.78
N SER A 143 15.51 -12.74 11.77
CA SER A 143 15.95 -13.96 12.46
C SER A 143 15.83 -15.18 11.53
N ASP A 144 16.56 -16.26 11.85
CA ASP A 144 16.47 -17.52 11.09
C ASP A 144 15.03 -18.04 10.98
N GLU A 145 14.22 -17.87 12.04
CA GLU A 145 12.81 -18.25 12.06
C GLU A 145 11.98 -17.39 11.10
N GLN A 146 12.19 -16.07 11.10
CA GLN A 146 11.51 -15.17 10.17
C GLN A 146 11.90 -15.44 8.72
N ILE A 147 13.17 -15.76 8.45
CA ILE A 147 13.64 -16.15 7.12
C ILE A 147 12.92 -17.42 6.64
N GLU A 148 12.75 -18.42 7.51
CA GLU A 148 11.99 -19.62 7.17
C GLU A 148 10.51 -19.30 6.91
N ILE A 149 9.90 -18.39 7.67
CA ILE A 149 8.53 -17.89 7.40
C ILE A 149 8.47 -17.25 6.00
N ILE A 150 9.36 -16.31 5.70
CA ILE A 150 9.42 -15.60 4.40
C ILE A 150 9.63 -16.58 3.23
N LYS A 151 10.38 -17.66 3.43
CA LYS A 151 10.60 -18.69 2.39
C LYS A 151 9.41 -19.61 2.15
N ASN A 152 8.47 -19.67 3.09
CA ASN A 152 7.29 -20.54 3.05
C ASN A 152 5.96 -19.79 2.93
N MET A 153 5.96 -18.46 3.04
CA MET A 153 4.75 -17.65 2.89
C MET A 153 4.12 -17.80 1.50
N VAL A 154 2.81 -17.69 1.44
CA VAL A 154 2.00 -17.90 0.23
C VAL A 154 1.09 -16.69 0.07
N ASP A 155 1.03 -16.15 -1.14
CA ASP A 155 0.10 -15.07 -1.46
C ASP A 155 -1.35 -15.51 -1.22
N GLY A 156 -2.10 -14.75 -0.41
CA GLY A 156 -3.43 -15.09 0.09
C GLY A 156 -3.46 -16.18 1.17
N GLY A 157 -2.32 -16.53 1.76
CA GLY A 157 -2.21 -17.49 2.87
C GLY A 157 -2.26 -16.85 4.25
N HIS A 158 -2.10 -17.68 5.30
CA HIS A 158 -2.05 -17.24 6.70
C HIS A 158 -0.91 -16.25 6.99
N VAL A 159 0.17 -16.29 6.21
CA VAL A 159 1.24 -15.31 6.26
C VAL A 159 1.26 -14.59 4.92
N GLN A 160 0.93 -13.31 4.91
CA GLN A 160 0.87 -12.49 3.71
C GLN A 160 2.07 -11.54 3.63
N GLY A 161 2.77 -11.56 2.50
CA GLY A 161 3.82 -10.59 2.21
C GLY A 161 3.29 -9.38 1.43
N TYR A 162 3.85 -8.21 1.73
CA TYR A 162 3.59 -6.93 1.08
C TYR A 162 4.92 -6.39 0.55
N LEU A 163 5.04 -6.33 -0.78
CA LEU A 163 6.30 -5.93 -1.42
C LEU A 163 6.34 -4.42 -1.65
N PHE A 164 7.43 -3.80 -1.25
CA PHE A 164 7.71 -2.39 -1.44
C PHE A 164 9.00 -2.18 -2.22
N LYS A 165 9.09 -1.07 -2.95
CA LYS A 165 10.31 -0.66 -3.67
C LYS A 165 10.68 0.78 -3.38
N CYS A 166 11.91 1.00 -2.93
CA CYS A 166 12.42 2.35 -2.72
C CYS A 166 12.49 3.12 -4.04
N LEU A 167 11.92 4.32 -4.06
CA LEU A 167 11.86 5.17 -5.25
C LEU A 167 13.21 5.78 -5.63
N HIS A 168 14.18 5.79 -4.70
CA HIS A 168 15.50 6.41 -4.89
C HIS A 168 16.56 5.40 -5.32
N CYS A 169 16.71 4.30 -4.57
CA CYS A 169 17.75 3.30 -4.83
C CYS A 169 17.25 2.06 -5.58
N GLY A 170 15.93 1.88 -5.70
CA GLY A 170 15.31 0.76 -6.41
C GLY A 170 15.32 -0.57 -5.67
N LYS A 171 15.85 -0.63 -4.44
CA LYS A 171 15.84 -1.82 -3.58
C LYS A 171 14.43 -2.20 -3.16
N HIS A 172 14.22 -3.51 -2.95
CA HIS A 172 12.95 -4.04 -2.46
C HIS A 172 12.98 -4.30 -0.95
N PHE A 173 11.84 -4.07 -0.32
CA PHE A 173 11.60 -4.31 1.10
C PHE A 173 10.32 -5.12 1.26
N LEU A 174 10.30 -5.97 2.28
CA LEU A 174 9.17 -6.82 2.60
C LEU A 174 8.64 -6.43 3.97
N TYR A 175 7.33 -6.22 4.03
CA TYR A 175 6.56 -6.35 5.27
C TYR A 175 5.71 -7.62 5.16
N TYR A 176 5.43 -8.29 6.28
CA TYR A 176 4.47 -9.39 6.30
C TYR A 176 3.70 -9.38 7.62
N ASP A 177 2.47 -9.86 7.57
CA ASP A 177 1.63 -10.07 8.76
C ASP A 177 0.97 -11.46 8.73
N VAL A 178 0.21 -11.76 9.78
CA VAL A 178 -0.45 -13.05 10.01
C VAL A 178 -1.91 -12.80 10.41
N ASP A 179 -2.82 -13.64 9.93
CA ASP A 179 -4.27 -13.59 10.19
C ASP A 179 -4.70 -13.93 11.64
#